data_AF-A0A1X7I803-F1
#
_entry.id   AF-A0A1X7I803-F1
#
_cell.length_a   1.000
_cell.length_b   1.000
_cell.length_c   1.000
_cell.angle_alpha   90.00
_cell.angle_beta   90.00
_cell.angle_gamma   90.00
#
_symmetry.space_group_name_H-M   'P 1'
#
loop_
_entity.id
_entity.type
_entity.pdbx_description
1 polymer ?
#
loop_
_entity_poly.entity_id
_entity_poly.type
_entity_poly.pdbx_seq_one_letter_code
_entity_poly.pdbx_strand_id
1 'polypeptide(L)' 'MKRFEAIKELLLSLEEDFDKFYNKGNQAAGTRIRKGMQDLKNLAQEIRIEVQSRKEDDSNNTGPKKY' A
#
# COMPACT_ATOMS: atom_id res chain seq x y z
N MET A 1 5.68 -10.23 6.59
CA MET A 1 5.42 -10.76 5.23
C MET A 1 4.00 -10.47 4.75
N LYS A 2 2.95 -10.77 5.52
CA LYS A 2 1.54 -10.51 5.11
C LYS A 2 1.26 -9.14 4.46
N ARG A 3 1.77 -8.03 5.02
CA ARG A 3 1.59 -6.68 4.46
C ARG A 3 2.26 -6.49 3.09
N PHE A 4 3.44 -7.09 2.91
CA PHE A 4 4.17 -7.05 1.64
C PHE A 4 3.46 -7.88 0.57
N GLU A 5 2.98 -9.07 0.94
CA GLU A 5 2.18 -9.93 0.06
C GLU A 5 0.91 -9.21 -0.42
N ALA A 6 0.19 -8.53 0.47
CA ALA A 6 -1.01 -7.78 0.12
C ALA A 6 -0.74 -6.67 -0.91
N ILE A 7 0.36 -5.93 -0.79
CA ILE A 7 0.76 -4.93 -1.80
C ILE A 7 1.04 -5.61 -3.15
N LYS A 8 1.80 -6.72 -3.12
CA LYS A 8 2.19 -7.44 -4.33
C LYS A 8 0.97 -8.02 -5.06
N GLU A 9 0.05 -8.63 -4.33
CA GLU A 9 -1.19 -9.21 -4.87
C GLU A 9 -2.05 -8.14 -5.54
N LEU A 10 -2.23 -6.98 -4.89
CA LEU A 10 -2.98 -5.87 -5.48
C LEU A 10 -2.34 -5.39 -6.78
N LEU A 11 -1.02 -5.23 -6.82
CA LEU A 11 -0.32 -4.78 -8.03
C LEU A 11 -0.43 -5.81 -9.16
N LEU A 12 -0.24 -7.10 -8.86
CA LEU A 12 -0.37 -8.17 -9.85
C LEU A 12 -1.79 -8.27 -10.40
N SER A 13 -2.81 -8.03 -9.56
CA SER A 13 -4.21 -8.03 -10.03
C SER A 13 -4.51 -6.97 -11.09
N LEU A 14 -3.70 -5.91 -11.18
CA LEU A 14 -3.89 -4.80 -12.12
C LEU A 14 -3.13 -5.00 -13.44
N GLU A 15 -2.27 -6.01 -13.56
CA GLU A 15 -1.37 -6.22 -14.71
C GLU A 15 -2.13 -6.29 -16.04
N GLU A 16 -3.22 -7.07 -16.10
CA GLU A 16 -4.02 -7.20 -17.31
C GLU A 16 -4.72 -5.88 -17.69
N ASP A 17 -5.15 -5.11 -16.70
CA ASP A 17 -5.75 -3.81 -16.94
C ASP A 17 -4.72 -2.81 -17.47
N PHE A 18 -3.48 -2.86 -16.98
CA PHE A 18 -2.36 -2.06 -17.51
C PHE A 18 -2.10 -2.36 -18.98
N ASP A 19 -2.01 -3.64 -19.37
CA ASP A 19 -1.88 -4.03 -20.78
C ASP A 19 -3.05 -3.50 -21.62
N LYS A 20 -4.30 -3.74 -21.16
CA LYS A 20 -5.51 -3.29 -21.86
C LYS A 20 -5.55 -1.77 -22.02
N PHE A 21 -5.13 -1.01 -21.02
CA PHE A 21 -5.17 0.45 -21.09
C PHE A 21 -4.06 1.01 -21.99
N TYR A 22 -2.79 0.65 -21.72
CA TYR A 22 -1.65 1.25 -22.41
C TYR A 22 -1.46 0.72 -23.85
N ASN A 23 -1.73 -0.56 -24.10
CA ASN A 23 -1.51 -1.15 -25.42
C ASN A 23 -2.77 -1.21 -26.29
N LYS A 24 -3.96 -1.23 -25.67
CA LYS A 24 -5.24 -1.44 -26.39
C LYS A 24 -6.22 -0.27 -26.24
N GLY A 25 -5.84 0.82 -25.55
CA GLY A 25 -6.66 2.03 -25.41
C GLY A 25 -7.96 1.85 -24.60
N ASN A 26 -8.08 0.78 -23.81
CA ASN A 26 -9.31 0.45 -23.10
C ASN A 26 -9.58 1.40 -21.91
N GLN A 27 -10.53 2.32 -22.07
CA GLN A 27 -10.85 3.33 -21.06
C GLN A 27 -11.43 2.74 -19.75
N ALA A 28 -12.16 1.63 -19.82
CA ALA A 28 -12.69 0.97 -18.63
C ALA A 28 -11.57 0.37 -17.77
N ALA A 29 -10.52 -0.18 -18.41
CA ALA A 29 -9.31 -0.62 -17.72
C ALA A 29 -8.60 0.57 -17.04
N GLY A 30 -8.53 1.73 -17.70
CA GLY A 30 -8.01 2.96 -17.09
C GLY A 30 -8.77 3.42 -15.83
N THR A 31 -10.08 3.20 -15.76
CA THR A 31 -10.88 3.46 -14.55
C THR A 31 -10.56 2.47 -13.43
N ARG A 32 -10.40 1.18 -13.77
CA ARG A 32 -10.02 0.15 -12.78
C ARG A 32 -8.62 0.37 -12.24
N ILE A 33 -7.64 0.69 -13.09
CA ILE A 33 -6.28 1.08 -12.67
C ILE A 33 -6.34 2.23 -11.68
N ARG A 34 -7.06 3.32 -12.00
CA ARG A 34 -7.16 4.47 -11.09
C ARG A 34 -7.72 4.08 -9.72
N LYS A 35 -8.76 3.25 -9.68
CA LYS A 35 -9.31 2.75 -8.41
C LYS A 35 -8.30 1.87 -7.67
N GLY A 36 -7.70 0.89 -8.33
CA GLY A 36 -6.71 0.01 -7.72
C GLY A 36 -5.47 0.75 -7.22
N MET A 37 -5.02 1.78 -7.92
CA MET A 37 -3.93 2.65 -7.47
C MET A 37 -4.30 3.49 -6.25
N GLN A 38 -5.55 3.93 -6.16
CA GLN A 38 -6.07 4.61 -4.97
C GLN A 38 -6.13 3.66 -3.77
N ASP A 39 -6.51 2.40 -3.98
CA ASP A 39 -6.49 1.36 -2.95
C ASP A 39 -5.05 1.05 -2.50
N LEU A 40 -4.10 0.97 -3.45
CA LEU A 40 -2.68 0.75 -3.15
C LEU A 40 -2.08 1.89 -2.33
N LYS A 41 -2.42 3.15 -2.64
CA LYS A 41 -2.01 4.31 -1.86
C LYS A 41 -2.48 4.20 -0.40
N ASN A 42 -3.73 3.82 -0.20
CA ASN A 42 -4.30 3.67 1.13
C ASN A 42 -3.61 2.55 1.91
N LEU A 43 -3.44 1.37 1.29
CA LEU A 43 -2.74 0.24 1.90
C LEU A 43 -1.29 0.60 2.29
N ALA A 44 -0.57 1.27 1.41
CA ALA A 44 0.79 1.73 1.69
C ALA A 44 0.84 2.72 2.87
N GLN A 45 -0.13 3.64 2.93
CA GLN A 45 -0.24 4.60 4.04
C GLN A 45 -0.54 3.91 5.37
N GLU A 46 -1.46 2.96 5.40
CA GLU A 46 -1.75 2.15 6.60
C GLU A 46 -0.50 1.43 7.10
N ILE A 47 0.25 0.79 6.20
CA ILE A 47 1.48 0.08 6.55
C ILE A 47 2.53 1.06 7.11
N ARG A 48 2.68 2.24 6.49
CA ARG A 48 3.59 3.28 6.98
C ARG A 48 3.23 3.73 8.40
N ILE A 49 1.94 3.98 8.65
CA ILE A 49 1.46 4.37 9.99
C ILE A 49 1.73 3.25 10.99
N GLU A 50 1.41 1.99 10.65
CA GLU A 50 1.66 0.84 11.52
C GLU A 50 3.15 0.72 11.91
N VAL A 51 4.06 0.87 10.94
CA VAL A 51 5.51 0.84 11.19
C VAL A 51 5.93 2.01 12.09
N GLN A 52 5.39 3.20 11.86
CA GLN A 52 5.69 4.37 12.67
C GLN A 52 5.19 4.19 14.12
N SER A 53 3.96 3.73 14.32
CA SER A 53 3.39 3.50 15.65
C SER A 53 4.17 2.46 16.45
N ARG A 54 4.60 1.37 15.82
CA ARG A 54 5.46 0.37 16.48
C ARG A 54 6.79 0.97 16.97
N LYS A 55 7.37 1.91 16.20
CA LYS A 55 8.58 2.64 16.62
C LYS A 55 8.30 3.55 17.83
N GLU A 56 7.15 4.22 17.85
CA GLU A 56 6.75 5.10 18.95
C GLU A 56 6.50 4.29 20.24
N ASP A 57 5.83 3.13 20.15
CA ASP A 57 5.60 2.22 21.27
C ASP A 57 6.91 1.63 21.83
N ASP A 58 7.85 1.24 20.97
CA ASP A 58 9.18 0.79 21.39
C ASP A 58 9.99 1.92 22.05
N SER A 59 9.79 3.17 21.62
CA SER A 59 10.46 4.34 22.21
C SER A 59 9.86 4.81 23.55
N ASN A 60 8.58 4.53 23.79
CA ASN A 60 7.89 4.86 25.05
C ASN A 60 8.11 3.81 26.16
N ASN A 61 8.69 2.65 25.85
CA ASN A 61 8.98 1.59 26.82
C ASN A 61 10.44 1.61 27.35
N THR A 62 11.25 2.60 26.99
CA THR A 62 12.51 2.86 27.71
C THR A 62 12.17 3.62 28.99
N GLY A 63 12.38 2.95 30.14
CA GLY A 63 12.02 3.39 31.49
C GLY A 63 12.40 4.83 31.86
N PRO A 64 11.89 5.33 33.00
CA PRO A 64 11.65 6.74 33.25
C PRO A 64 12.90 7.58 32.99
N LYS A 65 12.73 8.69 32.25
CA LYS A 65 13.71 9.76 32.22
C LYS A 65 13.91 10.26 33.66
N LYS A 66 14.94 9.74 34.33
CA LYS A 66 15.55 10.41 35.46
C LYS A 66 16.06 11.75 34.90
N TYR A 67 15.44 12.85 35.31
CA TYR A 67 16.03 13.96 36.07
C TYR A 67 14.90 14.90 36.49
#